data_AF-B2T4F4-F1
#
_entry.id   AF-B2T4F4-F1
#
_cell.length_a   1.000
_cell.length_b   1.000
_cell.length_c   1.000
_cell.angle_alpha   90.00
_cell.angle_beta   90.00
_cell.angle_gamma   90.00
#
_symmetry.space_group_name_H-M   'P 1'
#
loop_
_entity.id
_entity.type
_entity.pdbx_description
1 polymer ?
#
loop_
_entity_poly.entity_id
_entity_poly.type
_entity_poly.pdbx_seq_one_letter_code
_entity_poly.pdbx_strand_id
1 'polypeptide(L)' 'MNAKTNDSEDVRAFVQTAEQAGEFVWVITLVDFGAKKVKRSMVSDDRFAMRAAAQDAGDAYLKGLTEDR' A
#
# COMPACT_ATOMS: atom_id res chain seq x y z
N MET A 1 3.67 19.21 28.58
CA MET A 1 3.10 19.30 27.22
C MET A 1 3.59 18.09 26.45
N ASN A 2 2.70 17.13 26.17
CA ASN A 2 3.09 15.85 25.57
C ASN A 2 3.24 16.03 24.06
N ALA A 3 4.48 15.93 23.57
CA ALA A 3 4.77 15.89 22.15
C ALA A 3 4.22 14.58 21.56
N LYS A 4 2.99 14.62 21.05
CA LYS A 4 2.54 13.67 20.02
C LYS A 4 3.22 14.10 18.72
N THR A 5 4.49 13.75 18.60
CA THR A 5 5.28 13.95 17.37
C THR A 5 4.58 13.23 16.23
N ASN A 6 4.56 13.90 15.09
CA ASN A 6 3.90 13.55 13.83
C ASN A 6 4.32 12.16 13.27
N ASP A 7 3.88 11.07 13.87
CA ASP A 7 4.10 9.70 13.34
C ASP A 7 3.45 9.47 11.96
N SER A 8 2.66 10.44 11.46
CA SER A 8 1.96 10.35 10.17
C SER A 8 2.61 11.10 9.01
N GLU A 9 3.59 11.99 9.21
CA GLU A 9 4.21 12.72 8.09
C GLU A 9 5.25 11.86 7.33
N ASP A 10 5.93 10.97 8.05
CA ASP A 10 6.96 10.08 7.49
C ASP A 10 6.41 8.72 7.03
N VAL A 11 5.13 8.44 7.27
CA VAL A 11 4.49 7.20 6.84
C VAL A 11 3.82 7.42 5.49
N ARG A 12 4.24 6.67 4.47
CA ARG A 12 3.58 6.67 3.17
C ARG A 12 3.23 5.25 2.75
N ALA A 13 2.10 5.15 2.07
CA ALA A 13 1.66 3.92 1.46
C ALA A 13 1.93 3.96 -0.04
N PHE A 14 2.31 2.81 -0.60
CA PHE A 14 2.56 2.67 -2.03
C PHE A 14 1.87 1.42 -2.56
N VAL A 15 1.28 1.55 -3.74
CA VAL A 15 0.77 0.43 -4.51
C VAL A 15 1.86 -0.01 -5.48
N GLN A 16 2.19 -1.29 -5.46
CA GLN A 16 3.04 -1.93 -6.45
C GLN A 16 2.29 -3.11 -7.06
N THR A 17 2.53 -3.40 -8.32
CA THR A 17 2.00 -4.61 -8.97
C THR A 17 3.11 -5.64 -9.11
N ALA A 18 2.85 -6.87 -8.69
CA ALA A 18 3.73 -8.01 -8.90
C ALA A 18 3.05 -9.02 -9.84
N GLU A 19 3.83 -9.64 -10.71
CA GLU A 19 3.35 -10.79 -11.48
C GLU A 19 3.51 -12.05 -10.65
N GLN A 20 2.46 -12.86 -10.57
CA GLN A 20 2.42 -14.14 -9.90
C GLN A 20 1.75 -15.16 -10.82
N ALA A 21 2.51 -16.19 -11.24
CA ALA A 21 1.99 -17.30 -12.04
C ALA A 21 1.27 -16.90 -13.35
N GLY A 22 1.73 -15.84 -14.01
CA GLY A 22 1.13 -15.33 -15.26
C GLY A 22 -0.06 -14.38 -15.06
N GLU A 23 -0.40 -14.07 -13.81
CA GLU A 23 -1.40 -13.07 -13.43
C GLU A 23 -0.72 -11.95 -12.64
N PHE A 24 -1.43 -10.86 -12.35
CA PHE A 24 -0.93 -9.73 -11.59
C PHE A 24 -1.67 -9.60 -10.28
N VAL A 25 -0.95 -9.28 -9.21
CA VAL A 25 -1.51 -8.92 -7.90
C VAL A 25 -1.03 -7.52 -7.55
N TRP A 26 -1.84 -6.77 -6.81
CA TRP A 26 -1.35 -5.55 -6.16
C TRP A 26 -0.76 -5.88 -4.79
N VAL A 27 0.24 -5.11 -4.40
CA VAL A 27 0.92 -5.14 -3.12
C VAL A 27 0.90 -3.71 -2.59
N ILE A 28 0.29 -3.51 -1.43
CA ILE A 28 0.28 -2.21 -0.76
C ILE A 28 1.23 -2.28 0.41
N THR A 29 2.21 -1.38 0.43
CA THR A 29 3.20 -1.32 1.51
C THR A 29 3.17 0.04 2.19
N LEU A 30 2.95 0.04 3.50
CA LEU A 30 3.17 1.20 4.36
C LEU A 30 4.62 1.22 4.83
N VAL A 31 5.33 2.27 4.45
CA VAL A 31 6.72 2.50 4.83
C VAL A 31 6.78 3.71 5.73
N ASP A 32 7.44 3.55 6.88
CA ASP A 32 7.86 4.63 7.74
C ASP A 32 9.28 5.04 7.33
N PHE A 33 9.40 6.19 6.69
CA PHE A 33 10.68 6.70 6.20
C PHE A 33 11.55 7.26 7.33
N GLY A 34 10.93 7.78 8.39
CA GLY A 34 11.64 8.28 9.58
C GLY A 34 12.37 7.17 10.30
N ALA A 35 11.70 6.04 10.52
CA ALA A 35 12.25 4.83 11.12
C ALA A 35 12.97 3.91 10.12
N LYS A 36 12.86 4.19 8.82
CA LYS A 36 13.37 3.36 7.71
C LYS A 36 12.89 1.91 7.78
N LYS A 37 11.59 1.72 8.07
CA LYS A 37 10.98 0.41 8.28
C LYS A 37 9.70 0.26 7.49
N VAL A 38 9.46 -0.96 7.00
CA VAL A 38 8.14 -1.34 6.51
C VAL A 38 7.24 -1.58 7.71
N LYS A 39 6.19 -0.77 7.87
CA LYS A 39 5.19 -0.91 8.93
C LYS A 39 4.23 -2.06 8.63
N ARG A 40 3.80 -2.18 7.37
CA ARG A 40 2.83 -3.21 6.93
C ARG A 40 2.95 -3.45 5.43
N SER A 41 2.80 -4.69 5.02
CA SER A 41 2.60 -5.07 3.61
C SER A 41 1.35 -5.91 3.49
N MET A 42 0.57 -5.65 2.45
CA MET A 42 -0.63 -6.38 2.09
C MET A 42 -0.52 -6.79 0.63
N VAL A 43 -1.00 -7.98 0.33
CA VAL A 43 -1.07 -8.50 -1.04
C VAL A 43 -2.53 -8.79 -1.33
N SER A 44 -2.98 -8.47 -2.54
CA SER A 44 -4.30 -8.86 -3.03
C SER A 44 -4.45 -10.37 -3.01
N ASP A 45 -5.59 -10.85 -2.52
CA ASP A 45 -6.00 -12.24 -2.78
C ASP A 45 -6.47 -12.41 -4.23
N ASP A 46 -7.10 -11.36 -4.76
CA ASP A 46 -7.58 -11.27 -6.14
C ASP A 46 -6.41 -11.16 -7.13
N ARG A 47 -6.57 -11.83 -8.27
CA ARG A 47 -5.58 -11.88 -9.34
C ARG A 47 -6.15 -11.28 -10.61
N PHE A 48 -5.35 -10.45 -11.26
CA PHE A 48 -5.75 -9.66 -12.39
C PHE A 48 -5.02 -10.13 -13.64
N ALA A 49 -5.73 -10.26 -14.75
CA ALA A 49 -5.12 -10.62 -16.03
C ALA A 49 -4.19 -9.52 -16.58
N MET A 50 -4.34 -8.27 -16.12
CA MET A 50 -3.57 -7.13 -16.58
C MET A 50 -2.95 -6.37 -15.41
N ARG A 51 -1.69 -5.98 -15.58
CA ARG A 51 -0.96 -5.14 -14.61
C ARG A 51 -1.70 -3.84 -14.29
N ALA A 52 -2.27 -3.18 -15.30
CA ALA A 52 -3.02 -1.95 -15.12
C ALA A 52 -4.25 -2.14 -14.24
N ALA A 53 -4.95 -3.29 -14.37
CA ALA A 53 -6.09 -3.61 -13.53
C ALA A 53 -5.68 -3.86 -12.07
N ALA A 54 -4.57 -4.57 -11.83
CA ALA A 54 -4.02 -4.72 -10.49
C ALA A 54 -3.65 -3.35 -9.88
N GLN A 55 -3.01 -2.47 -10.66
CA GLN A 55 -2.62 -1.14 -10.19
C GLN A 55 -3.85 -0.30 -9.80
N ASP A 56 -4.86 -0.25 -10.67
CA ASP A 56 -6.10 0.50 -10.44
C ASP A 56 -6.85 0.00 -9.20
N ALA A 57 -7.01 -1.33 -9.07
CA ALA A 57 -7.64 -1.93 -7.91
C ALA A 57 -6.87 -1.66 -6.61
N GLY A 58 -5.53 -1.72 -6.66
CA GLY A 58 -4.69 -1.39 -5.51
C GLY A 58 -4.76 0.09 -5.13
N ASP A 59 -4.85 1.00 -6.10
CA ASP A 59 -5.01 2.44 -5.85
C ASP A 59 -6.38 2.76 -5.25
N ALA A 60 -7.45 2.17 -5.79
CA ALA A 60 -8.79 2.29 -5.23
C ALA A 60 -8.85 1.77 -3.79
N TYR A 61 -8.21 0.62 -3.50
CA TYR A 61 -8.13 0.07 -2.14
C TYR A 61 -7.33 0.98 -1.21
N LEU A 62 -6.18 1.49 -1.67
CA LEU A 62 -5.35 2.40 -0.88
C LEU A 62 -6.10 3.71 -0.56
N LYS A 63 -6.84 4.24 -1.53
CA LYS A 63 -7.65 5.44 -1.35
C LYS A 63 -8.73 5.20 -0.29
N GLY A 64 -9.45 4.09 -0.36
CA GLY A 64 -10.45 3.71 0.66
C GLY A 64 -9.85 3.57 2.06
N LEU A 65 -8.64 3.03 2.19
CA LEU A 65 -7.92 2.97 3.48
C LEU A 65 -7.52 4.35 4.03
N THR A 66 -7.27 5.32 3.14
CA THR A 66 -6.91 6.68 3.55
C THR A 66 -8.14 7.46 4.01
N GLU A 67 -9.29 7.20 3.39
CA GLU A 67 -10.58 7.82 3.75
C GLU A 67 -11.18 7.24 5.05
N ASP A 68 -10.80 6.02 5.45
CA ASP A 68 -11.19 5.39 6.72
C ASP A 68 -10.45 5.95 7.96
N ARG A 69 -9.48 6.86 7.78
CA ARG A 69 -8.61 7.38 8.85
C ARG A 69 -9.07 8.70 9.47
#